data_AF-A0AAE4JFW3-F1
#
_entry.id   AF-A0AAE4JFW3-F1
#
_cell.length_a   1.000
_cell.length_b   1.000
_cell.length_c   1.000
_cell.angle_alpha   90.00
_cell.angle_beta   90.00
_cell.angle_gamma   90.00
#
_symmetry.space_group_name_H-M   'P 1'
#
loop_
_entity.id
_entity.type
_entity.pdbx_description
1 polymer ?
#
loop_
_entity_poly.entity_id
_entity_poly.type
_entity_poly.pdbx_seq_one_letter_code
_entity_poly.pdbx_strand_id
1 'polypeptide(L)'
;MSPRPSSRRAVFLGAVSVSTVLAVTALGGPPSARAAGAELSAAFARTSVWTGGYGGGYTITNRGDTTATGWTVEFDLPAGSAVSSSWSSVRTQAGQHYRFTNAGFNGTVPPGGTENFGFTVSGAGLPTGCTVNGTPCDGGQVTTTPTTPATTTPTSTTTAPPAGDTVDVATAAQLQAALANAVPGQAIRLAAGTYRGSFVTTKAGTAARPITLSGPANAVLINDGPSGDAPDCPIPTAGWDSGYGLWLANAPYWTLRGFTVQDSKKGIVADNSPHTTIDGVTVHHIDEEAVHFRRSSADSVLKNSTITYTGLVQPGYGEGVYLGSANSNWSCHGNTGGVDRGDRIQVLDNHIGPFIAAEPIDVKEGTFDGVIRGNTFDGRGISGQNSADSWIDVKGIGYTIEGNTGTFAPPGTFANGYENHNTSTSPSFDNGCGNVWRGNKSDLGGVGAYAIKISSVSKCAANPNVVYASNTVTNARSGLTNVPVTP
;
A
#
# COMPACT_ATOMS: atom_id res chain seq x y z
N MET A 1 90.58 9.82 -5.19
CA MET A 1 90.24 8.56 -5.89
C MET A 1 89.22 8.89 -6.98
N SER A 2 89.63 8.67 -8.23
CA SER A 2 88.78 8.53 -9.43
C SER A 2 87.71 7.43 -9.25
N PRO A 3 86.68 7.30 -10.12
CA PRO A 3 86.15 8.24 -11.13
C PRO A 3 84.59 8.38 -11.17
N ARG A 4 84.15 9.39 -11.92
CA ARG A 4 82.93 9.48 -12.79
C ARG A 4 82.74 8.19 -13.64
N PRO A 5 81.63 7.92 -14.42
CA PRO A 5 80.99 8.91 -15.31
C PRO A 5 79.50 8.66 -15.72
N SER A 6 78.79 9.71 -16.18
CA SER A 6 78.28 9.92 -17.57
C SER A 6 77.20 8.94 -18.05
N SER A 7 76.18 9.31 -18.82
CA SER A 7 76.18 10.25 -19.95
C SER A 7 74.74 10.49 -20.42
N ARG A 8 74.37 11.74 -20.80
CA ARG A 8 74.11 12.21 -22.19
C ARG A 8 72.79 11.65 -22.79
N ARG A 9 71.88 12.46 -23.35
CA ARG A 9 72.07 13.39 -24.49
C ARG A 9 70.86 14.35 -24.60
N ALA A 10 71.17 15.58 -25.02
CA ALA A 10 70.25 16.58 -25.53
C ALA A 10 69.91 16.35 -27.01
N VAL A 11 68.79 16.90 -27.49
CA VAL A 11 68.64 17.46 -28.86
C VAL A 11 67.73 18.69 -28.83
N PHE A 12 68.19 19.73 -29.52
CA PHE A 12 67.65 21.07 -29.79
C PHE A 12 66.61 21.08 -30.93
N LEU A 13 65.75 22.11 -31.01
CA LEU A 13 65.79 23.26 -31.96
C LEU A 13 64.39 23.91 -32.13
N GLY A 14 64.28 25.20 -31.78
CA GLY A 14 63.87 26.27 -32.71
C GLY A 14 62.56 26.92 -32.25
N ALA A 15 62.27 28.22 -32.32
CA ALA A 15 62.94 29.40 -32.84
C ALA A 15 62.37 30.64 -32.10
N VAL A 16 63.06 31.78 -32.22
CA VAL A 16 62.84 33.06 -31.52
C VAL A 16 61.68 33.87 -32.14
N SER A 17 60.82 34.46 -31.29
CA SER A 17 60.01 35.64 -31.63
C SER A 17 59.77 36.52 -30.39
N VAL A 18 60.19 37.79 -30.46
CA VAL A 18 60.03 38.84 -29.44
C VAL A 18 58.60 39.42 -29.52
N SER A 19 57.91 39.60 -28.39
CA SER A 19 56.83 40.60 -28.23
C SER A 19 56.48 40.88 -26.76
N THR A 20 56.73 42.13 -26.34
CA THR A 20 55.94 43.01 -25.46
C THR A 20 55.15 42.43 -24.28
N VAL A 21 55.55 42.83 -23.07
CA VAL A 21 54.74 42.81 -21.84
C VAL A 21 53.55 43.77 -22.01
N LEU A 22 52.34 43.22 -22.08
CA LEU A 22 51.10 43.92 -21.72
C LEU A 22 50.54 43.23 -20.47
N ALA A 23 50.47 43.97 -19.37
CA ALA A 23 49.66 43.58 -18.23
C ALA A 23 48.18 43.68 -18.65
N VAL A 24 47.53 42.53 -18.82
CA VAL A 24 46.07 42.44 -18.81
C VAL A 24 45.68 41.87 -17.46
N THR A 25 45.08 42.73 -16.64
CA THR A 25 44.30 42.36 -15.47
C THR A 25 43.25 41.34 -15.87
N ALA A 26 43.48 40.07 -15.55
CA ALA A 26 42.45 39.04 -15.61
C ALA A 26 41.45 39.32 -14.50
N LEU A 27 40.30 39.89 -14.85
CA LEU A 27 39.08 39.84 -14.05
C LEU A 27 38.59 38.38 -14.00
N GLY A 28 39.29 37.54 -13.24
CA GLY A 28 38.74 36.30 -12.73
C GLY A 28 37.90 36.66 -11.50
N GLY A 29 36.62 36.97 -11.69
CA GLY A 29 35.68 36.96 -10.56
C GLY A 29 35.75 35.59 -9.88
N PRO A 30 35.55 35.50 -8.55
CA PRO A 30 35.42 34.21 -7.89
C PRO A 30 34.34 33.40 -8.62
N PRO A 31 34.47 32.05 -8.71
CA PRO A 31 33.35 31.25 -9.21
C PRO A 31 32.11 31.68 -8.44
N SER A 32 31.07 32.11 -9.16
CA SER A 32 29.79 32.44 -8.55
C SER A 32 29.41 31.25 -7.68
N ALA A 33 29.45 31.42 -6.36
CA ALA A 33 28.97 30.41 -5.44
C ALA A 33 27.51 30.18 -5.84
N ARG A 34 27.20 29.00 -6.42
CA ARG A 34 25.81 28.59 -6.58
C ARG A 34 25.23 28.62 -5.18
N ALA A 35 24.14 29.36 -5.01
CA ALA A 35 23.40 29.34 -3.76
C ALA A 35 22.98 27.88 -3.50
N ALA A 36 23.38 27.32 -2.36
CA ALA A 36 22.90 26.02 -1.91
C ALA A 36 21.37 26.09 -1.79
N GLY A 37 20.68 25.09 -2.31
CA GLY A 37 19.23 25.13 -2.46
C GLY A 37 18.66 23.85 -3.05
N ALA A 38 17.36 23.63 -2.83
CA ALA A 38 16.66 22.51 -3.43
C ALA A 38 16.45 22.81 -4.93
N GLU A 39 16.86 21.88 -5.78
CA GLU A 39 16.71 21.98 -7.24
C GLU A 39 15.88 20.78 -7.70
N LEU A 40 14.58 21.00 -7.87
CA LEU A 40 13.69 19.93 -8.31
C LEU A 40 13.65 19.85 -9.83
N SER A 41 13.60 18.62 -10.32
CA SER A 41 13.24 18.28 -11.70
C SER A 41 12.06 17.32 -11.68
N ALA A 42 11.27 17.27 -12.74
CA ALA A 42 10.12 16.37 -12.81
C ALA A 42 10.05 15.68 -14.18
N ALA A 43 10.03 14.36 -14.19
CA ALA A 43 9.99 13.58 -15.43
C ALA A 43 8.61 12.94 -15.60
N PHE A 44 7.92 13.26 -16.71
CA PHE A 44 6.65 12.64 -17.07
C PHE A 44 6.86 11.24 -17.65
N ALA A 45 6.02 10.30 -17.25
CA ALA A 45 5.88 9.01 -17.90
C ALA A 45 4.39 8.63 -18.01
N ARG A 46 4.00 8.02 -19.13
CA ARG A 46 2.74 7.27 -19.21
C ARG A 46 2.94 5.90 -18.58
N THR A 47 2.11 5.57 -17.61
CA THR A 47 2.17 4.31 -16.86
C THR A 47 1.31 3.22 -17.50
N SER A 48 0.23 3.59 -18.20
CA SER A 48 -0.65 2.69 -18.94
C SER A 48 -1.45 3.48 -19.99
N VAL A 49 -1.91 2.83 -21.07
CA VAL A 49 -2.68 3.49 -22.15
C VAL A 49 -3.82 2.57 -22.57
N TRP A 50 -5.03 3.12 -22.77
CA TRP A 50 -6.21 2.40 -23.25
C TRP A 50 -7.02 3.25 -24.23
N THR A 51 -8.06 2.67 -24.82
CA THR A 51 -8.96 3.39 -25.72
C THR A 51 -9.65 4.52 -24.96
N GLY A 52 -9.32 5.76 -25.32
CA GLY A 52 -9.94 6.96 -24.74
C GLY A 52 -9.29 7.50 -23.46
N GLY A 53 -8.12 6.98 -23.04
CA GLY A 53 -7.40 7.53 -21.89
C GLY A 53 -6.03 6.90 -21.62
N TYR A 54 -5.33 7.42 -20.61
CA TYR A 54 -4.07 6.87 -20.14
C TYR A 54 -3.81 7.20 -18.66
N GLY A 55 -3.01 6.36 -18.00
CA GLY A 55 -2.39 6.66 -16.72
C GLY A 55 -1.06 7.38 -16.97
N GLY A 56 -0.79 8.44 -16.22
CA GLY A 56 0.43 9.25 -16.29
C GLY A 56 0.94 9.59 -14.91
N GLY A 57 2.21 9.97 -14.80
CA GLY A 57 2.77 10.42 -13.54
C GLY A 57 4.07 11.17 -13.72
N TYR A 58 4.47 11.87 -12.67
CA TYR A 58 5.76 12.54 -12.60
C TYR A 58 6.64 11.90 -11.53
N THR A 59 7.90 11.68 -11.88
CA THR A 59 8.98 11.44 -10.92
C THR A 59 9.68 12.74 -10.65
N ILE A 60 9.60 13.22 -9.41
CA ILE A 60 10.26 14.42 -8.91
C ILE A 60 11.60 14.00 -8.34
N THR A 61 12.68 14.66 -8.73
CA THR A 61 14.03 14.39 -8.23
C THR A 61 14.65 15.67 -7.71
N ASN A 62 15.16 15.64 -6.47
CA ASN A 62 15.95 16.73 -5.93
C ASN A 62 17.43 16.57 -6.34
N ARG A 63 17.87 17.42 -7.26
CA ARG A 63 19.25 17.50 -7.76
C ARG A 63 20.10 18.52 -7.01
N GLY A 64 19.48 19.25 -6.07
CA GLY A 64 20.15 20.21 -5.22
C GLY A 64 20.87 19.55 -4.04
N ASP A 65 21.51 20.39 -3.23
CA ASP A 65 22.29 20.00 -2.04
C ASP A 65 21.54 20.22 -0.72
N THR A 66 20.31 20.75 -0.78
CA THR A 66 19.41 20.89 0.39
C THR A 66 18.08 20.19 0.17
N THR A 67 17.46 19.69 1.25
CA THR A 67 16.14 19.05 1.23
C THR A 67 15.04 20.00 0.76
N ALA A 68 14.19 19.55 -0.18
CA ALA A 68 12.95 20.24 -0.52
C ALA A 68 11.85 19.90 0.50
N THR A 69 11.11 20.89 0.98
CA THR A 69 9.99 20.72 1.93
C THR A 69 8.65 21.07 1.29
N GLY A 70 8.39 20.46 0.14
CA GLY A 70 7.21 20.65 -0.68
C GLY A 70 7.57 20.67 -2.16
N TRP A 71 6.61 20.26 -2.98
CA TRP A 71 6.72 20.35 -4.42
C TRP A 71 5.38 20.74 -5.03
N THR A 72 5.44 21.48 -6.12
CA THR A 72 4.31 21.84 -6.96
C THR A 72 4.68 21.47 -8.39
N VAL A 73 3.89 20.65 -9.06
CA VAL A 73 4.03 20.38 -10.50
C VAL A 73 2.83 20.95 -11.24
N GLU A 74 3.07 21.73 -12.28
CA GLU A 74 2.04 22.37 -13.11
C GLU A 74 2.23 22.00 -14.57
N PHE A 75 1.14 21.75 -15.31
CA PHE A 75 1.17 21.51 -16.75
C PHE A 75 -0.21 21.76 -17.38
N ASP A 76 -0.24 21.90 -18.71
CA ASP A 76 -1.47 21.98 -19.49
C ASP A 76 -1.76 20.69 -20.26
N LEU A 77 -3.03 20.33 -20.41
CA LEU A 77 -3.49 19.31 -21.35
C LEU A 77 -4.22 19.95 -22.54
N PRO A 78 -4.08 19.43 -23.78
CA PRO A 78 -4.84 19.97 -24.91
C PRO A 78 -6.34 19.69 -24.77
N ALA A 79 -7.18 20.50 -25.43
CA ALA A 79 -8.62 20.32 -25.43
C ALA A 79 -9.03 18.91 -25.88
N GLY A 80 -10.06 18.36 -25.24
CA GLY A 80 -10.46 16.95 -25.43
C GLY A 80 -9.63 15.97 -24.61
N SER A 81 -8.73 16.45 -23.75
CA SER A 81 -8.10 15.64 -22.70
C SER A 81 -8.20 16.32 -21.34
N ALA A 82 -8.53 15.55 -20.31
CA ALA A 82 -8.71 16.07 -18.96
C ALA A 82 -8.20 15.07 -17.94
N VAL A 83 -7.54 15.55 -16.88
CA VAL A 83 -7.19 14.69 -15.76
C VAL A 83 -8.48 14.32 -15.02
N SER A 84 -8.84 13.03 -14.99
CA SER A 84 -10.04 12.54 -14.31
C SER A 84 -9.79 12.27 -12.83
N SER A 85 -8.69 11.61 -12.48
CA SER A 85 -8.27 11.34 -11.09
C SER A 85 -6.77 11.58 -10.88
N SER A 86 -6.32 11.70 -9.63
CA SER A 86 -4.92 11.80 -9.25
C SER A 86 -4.67 11.25 -7.86
N TRP A 87 -3.47 10.71 -7.62
CA TRP A 87 -3.03 10.14 -6.34
C TRP A 87 -1.66 10.69 -5.95
N SER A 88 -1.28 10.48 -4.69
CA SER A 88 -0.07 11.05 -4.06
C SER A 88 0.12 12.55 -4.32
N SER A 89 -0.98 13.27 -4.54
CA SER A 89 -0.99 14.70 -4.86
C SER A 89 -2.32 15.34 -4.50
N VAL A 90 -2.30 16.64 -4.18
CA VAL A 90 -3.49 17.50 -4.14
C VAL A 90 -3.57 18.24 -5.46
N ARG A 91 -4.62 17.98 -6.24
CA ARG A 91 -4.85 18.55 -7.57
C ARG A 91 -5.85 19.70 -7.53
N THR A 92 -5.48 20.82 -8.14
CA THR A 92 -6.39 21.92 -8.52
C THR A 92 -6.35 22.11 -10.04
N GLN A 93 -7.43 22.61 -10.64
CA GLN A 93 -7.48 22.89 -12.09
C GLN A 93 -8.15 24.23 -12.39
N ALA A 94 -7.70 24.88 -13.47
CA ALA A 94 -8.35 26.03 -14.07
C ALA A 94 -8.38 25.86 -15.60
N GLY A 95 -9.54 25.47 -16.13
CA GLY A 95 -9.64 25.07 -17.54
C GLY A 95 -8.76 23.85 -17.82
N GLN A 96 -7.82 23.99 -18.76
CA GLN A 96 -6.89 22.96 -19.17
C GLN A 96 -5.56 22.96 -18.40
N HIS A 97 -5.41 23.89 -17.45
CA HIS A 97 -4.23 24.03 -16.61
C HIS A 97 -4.40 23.23 -15.32
N TYR A 98 -3.45 22.36 -15.03
CA TYR A 98 -3.44 21.48 -13.86
C TYR A 98 -2.27 21.81 -12.94
N ARG A 99 -2.57 21.90 -11.64
CA ARG A 99 -1.59 22.13 -10.57
C ARG A 99 -1.70 21.02 -9.54
N PHE A 100 -0.57 20.37 -9.26
CA PHE A 100 -0.43 19.28 -8.30
C PHE A 100 0.53 19.70 -7.20
N THR A 101 0.16 19.49 -5.94
CA THR A 101 1.04 19.68 -4.78
C THR A 101 1.18 18.39 -3.99
N ASN A 102 2.20 18.30 -3.14
CA ASN A 102 2.42 17.13 -2.29
C ASN A 102 1.21 16.82 -1.39
N ALA A 103 0.91 15.53 -1.21
CA ALA A 103 -0.22 15.03 -0.40
C ALA A 103 0.08 15.00 1.12
N GLY A 104 0.79 16.01 1.62
CA GLY A 104 1.21 16.10 3.03
C GLY A 104 2.35 15.15 3.41
N PHE A 105 2.27 13.86 3.06
CA PHE A 105 3.26 12.84 3.43
C PHE A 105 4.51 12.84 2.55
N ASN A 106 4.39 13.18 1.27
CA ASN A 106 5.48 13.12 0.28
C ASN A 106 6.06 14.50 -0.05
N GLY A 107 5.99 15.46 0.88
CA GLY A 107 6.53 16.81 0.66
C GLY A 107 8.06 16.87 0.77
N THR A 108 8.67 15.99 1.55
CA THR A 108 10.09 16.08 1.89
C THR A 108 10.93 15.28 0.89
N VAL A 109 11.72 15.96 0.04
CA VAL A 109 12.62 15.31 -0.93
C VAL A 109 14.07 15.62 -0.55
N PRO A 110 14.82 14.69 0.08
CA PRO A 110 16.22 14.94 0.44
C PRO A 110 17.10 15.09 -0.82
N PRO A 111 18.33 15.65 -0.70
CA PRO A 111 19.29 15.68 -1.81
C PRO A 111 19.50 14.30 -2.43
N GLY A 112 19.37 14.19 -3.76
CA GLY A 112 19.43 12.93 -4.50
C GLY A 112 18.18 12.04 -4.36
N GLY A 113 17.21 12.43 -3.54
CA GLY A 113 15.96 11.72 -3.33
C GLY A 113 14.96 11.91 -4.46
N THR A 114 13.97 11.03 -4.49
CA THR A 114 12.88 11.04 -5.48
C THR A 114 11.53 10.90 -4.82
N GLU A 115 10.52 11.56 -5.39
CA GLU A 115 9.12 11.40 -5.04
C GLU A 115 8.28 11.21 -6.29
N ASN A 116 7.12 10.58 -6.15
CA ASN A 116 6.27 10.25 -7.29
C ASN A 116 4.81 10.62 -7.01
N PHE A 117 4.14 11.10 -8.04
CA PHE A 117 2.69 11.17 -8.07
C PHE A 117 2.15 10.76 -9.43
N GLY A 118 0.89 10.35 -9.45
CA GLY A 118 0.23 9.90 -10.67
C GLY A 118 -1.16 10.48 -10.85
N PHE A 119 -1.67 10.30 -12.06
CA PHE A 119 -2.96 10.79 -12.49
C PHE A 119 -3.49 10.02 -13.69
N THR A 120 -4.81 9.99 -13.83
CA THR A 120 -5.48 9.44 -15.01
C THR A 120 -5.95 10.58 -15.90
N VAL A 121 -5.77 10.43 -17.21
CA VAL A 121 -6.29 11.34 -18.23
C VAL A 121 -7.35 10.63 -19.06
N SER A 122 -8.54 11.23 -19.17
CA SER A 122 -9.48 10.93 -20.26
C SER A 122 -9.02 11.72 -21.49
N GLY A 123 -8.99 11.08 -22.66
CA GLY A 123 -8.38 11.63 -23.89
C GLY A 123 -6.92 11.21 -24.12
N ALA A 124 -6.36 11.59 -25.26
CA ALA A 124 -5.03 11.15 -25.72
C ALA A 124 -3.94 12.23 -25.63
N GLY A 125 -4.29 13.45 -25.21
CA GLY A 125 -3.41 14.60 -25.11
C GLY A 125 -2.40 14.46 -23.98
N LEU A 126 -1.14 14.80 -24.26
CA LEU A 126 -0.04 14.71 -23.28
C LEU A 126 0.19 16.04 -22.55
N PRO A 127 0.79 16.01 -21.33
CA PRO A 127 1.18 17.22 -20.62
C PRO A 127 2.13 18.09 -21.43
N THR A 128 1.87 19.39 -21.44
CA THR A 128 2.74 20.42 -22.04
C THR A 128 3.00 21.54 -21.03
N GLY A 129 4.08 22.31 -21.21
CA GLY A 129 4.36 23.45 -20.33
C GLY A 129 4.69 23.08 -18.89
N CYS A 130 5.26 21.89 -18.66
CA CYS A 130 5.53 21.39 -17.31
C CYS A 130 6.48 22.31 -16.53
N THR A 131 6.08 22.72 -15.33
CA THR A 131 6.98 23.30 -14.33
C THR A 131 6.95 22.54 -13.01
N VAL A 132 8.07 22.55 -12.27
CA VAL A 132 8.19 22.09 -10.89
C VAL A 132 8.71 23.24 -10.03
N ASN A 133 7.94 23.62 -9.01
CA ASN A 133 8.16 24.82 -8.19
C ASN A 133 8.44 26.09 -9.03
N GLY A 134 7.71 26.24 -10.14
CA GLY A 134 7.83 27.39 -11.07
C GLY A 134 9.02 27.33 -12.04
N THR A 135 9.85 26.28 -12.00
CA THR A 135 10.98 26.08 -12.93
C THR A 135 10.60 25.03 -13.99
N PRO A 136 11.02 25.13 -15.26
CA PRO A 136 10.80 24.08 -16.25
C PRO A 136 11.24 22.69 -15.77
N CYS A 137 10.39 21.68 -15.98
CA CYS A 137 10.58 20.34 -15.42
C CYS A 137 11.86 19.61 -15.85
N ASP A 138 12.45 20.00 -16.98
CA ASP A 138 13.73 19.48 -17.49
C ASP A 138 14.96 20.05 -16.77
N GLY A 139 14.79 21.05 -15.90
CA GLY A 139 15.85 21.60 -15.09
C GLY A 139 16.96 22.24 -15.94
N GLY A 140 16.59 23.15 -16.85
CA GLY A 140 17.50 24.12 -17.46
C GLY A 140 18.91 23.64 -17.80
N GLN A 141 19.05 22.61 -18.63
CA GLN A 141 20.32 22.28 -19.30
C GLN A 141 20.16 21.91 -20.77
N VAL A 142 21.16 22.34 -21.53
CA VAL A 142 21.27 22.40 -22.99
C VAL A 142 21.16 21.03 -23.66
N THR A 143 20.39 20.99 -24.73
CA THR A 143 20.13 19.87 -25.64
C THR A 143 21.42 19.23 -26.15
N THR A 144 21.69 17.98 -25.79
CA THR A 144 22.47 17.06 -26.63
C THR A 144 21.68 15.77 -26.79
N THR A 145 21.16 15.56 -28.00
CA THR A 145 20.35 14.41 -28.40
C THR A 145 21.21 13.15 -28.52
N PRO A 146 20.96 12.06 -27.76
CA PRO A 146 21.51 10.75 -28.09
C PRO A 146 20.55 10.05 -29.06
N THR A 147 20.99 9.86 -30.30
CA THR A 147 20.30 9.01 -31.28
C THR A 147 20.49 7.55 -30.86
N THR A 148 19.41 6.84 -30.50
CA THR A 148 19.45 5.40 -30.26
C THR A 148 18.57 4.68 -31.32
N PRO A 149 19.02 3.55 -31.90
CA PRO A 149 18.37 2.91 -33.06
C PRO A 149 16.98 2.35 -32.75
N ALA A 150 16.14 2.29 -33.79
CA ALA A 150 14.79 1.74 -33.75
C ALA A 150 14.77 0.28 -33.27
N THR A 151 14.17 0.04 -32.10
CA THR A 151 13.77 -1.29 -31.66
C THR A 151 12.40 -1.60 -32.27
N THR A 152 12.35 -2.61 -33.14
CA THR A 152 11.13 -3.15 -33.71
C THR A 152 10.19 -3.66 -32.63
N THR A 153 8.93 -3.23 -32.69
CA THR A 153 7.80 -3.75 -31.91
C THR A 153 7.72 -5.28 -32.01
N PRO A 154 7.75 -6.03 -30.89
CA PRO A 154 7.38 -7.44 -30.94
C PRO A 154 5.85 -7.54 -30.90
N THR A 155 5.30 -8.20 -31.92
CA THR A 155 3.92 -8.68 -31.95
C THR A 155 3.66 -9.60 -30.76
N SER A 156 2.68 -9.25 -29.93
CA SER A 156 2.22 -10.05 -28.79
C SER A 156 1.68 -11.40 -29.27
N THR A 157 2.47 -12.46 -29.08
CA THR A 157 2.00 -13.85 -29.13
C THR A 157 1.87 -14.33 -27.70
N THR A 158 0.61 -14.47 -27.25
CA THR A 158 0.22 -15.11 -26.00
C THR A 158 0.63 -16.59 -26.04
N THR A 159 1.83 -16.88 -25.56
CA THR A 159 2.26 -18.27 -25.33
C THR A 159 1.99 -18.57 -23.86
N ALA A 160 1.14 -19.57 -23.61
CA ALA A 160 0.87 -20.06 -22.25
C ALA A 160 2.18 -20.49 -21.56
N PRO A 161 2.39 -20.18 -20.27
CA PRO A 161 3.55 -20.67 -19.53
C PRO A 161 3.62 -22.21 -19.55
N PRO A 162 4.82 -22.81 -19.51
CA PRO A 162 4.96 -24.27 -19.48
C PRO A 162 4.26 -24.84 -18.24
N ALA A 163 3.60 -25.99 -18.40
CA ALA A 163 3.04 -26.76 -17.30
C ALA A 163 4.18 -27.40 -16.47
N GLY A 164 4.76 -26.61 -15.56
CA GLY A 164 5.62 -27.06 -14.48
C GLY A 164 5.01 -26.71 -13.13
N ASP A 165 5.48 -27.38 -12.08
CA ASP A 165 5.11 -27.05 -10.69
C ASP A 165 5.55 -25.64 -10.29
N THR A 166 6.41 -24.97 -11.08
CA THR A 166 6.90 -23.62 -10.80
C THR A 166 6.86 -22.73 -12.05
N VAL A 167 6.37 -21.49 -11.87
CA VAL A 167 6.32 -20.43 -12.88
C VAL A 167 7.03 -19.20 -12.33
N ASP A 168 8.14 -18.82 -12.94
CA ASP A 168 8.88 -17.60 -12.60
C ASP A 168 8.34 -16.42 -13.39
N VAL A 169 8.08 -15.30 -12.72
CA VAL A 169 7.56 -14.08 -13.34
C VAL A 169 8.41 -12.88 -12.91
N ALA A 170 8.75 -12.02 -13.87
CA ALA A 170 9.54 -10.80 -13.64
C ALA A 170 8.82 -9.53 -14.14
N THR A 171 7.61 -9.67 -14.69
CA THR A 171 6.81 -8.56 -15.22
C THR A 171 5.33 -8.70 -14.84
N ALA A 172 4.60 -7.58 -14.82
CA ALA A 172 3.16 -7.56 -14.56
C ALA A 172 2.37 -8.47 -15.53
N ALA A 173 2.69 -8.44 -16.82
CA ALA A 173 2.03 -9.27 -17.83
C ALA A 173 2.26 -10.77 -17.59
N GLN A 174 3.47 -11.17 -17.16
CA GLN A 174 3.75 -12.56 -16.81
C GLN A 174 2.99 -12.98 -15.55
N LEU A 175 2.92 -12.11 -14.53
CA LEU A 175 2.13 -12.39 -13.32
C LEU A 175 0.65 -12.54 -13.65
N GLN A 176 0.07 -11.63 -14.43
CA GLN A 176 -1.32 -11.72 -14.90
C GLN A 176 -1.59 -13.03 -15.65
N ALA A 177 -0.70 -13.41 -16.57
CA ALA A 177 -0.83 -14.67 -17.29
C ALA A 177 -0.71 -15.89 -16.38
N ALA A 178 0.18 -15.87 -15.38
CA ALA A 178 0.34 -16.94 -14.41
C ALA A 178 -0.92 -17.08 -13.53
N LEU A 179 -1.43 -15.97 -12.98
CA LEU A 179 -2.66 -15.95 -12.17
C LEU A 179 -3.88 -16.44 -12.95
N ALA A 180 -3.99 -16.10 -14.23
CA ALA A 180 -5.08 -16.51 -15.11
C ALA A 180 -5.04 -17.99 -15.50
N ASN A 181 -3.88 -18.63 -15.44
CA ASN A 181 -3.67 -20.02 -15.87
C ASN A 181 -3.23 -20.96 -14.74
N ALA A 182 -3.25 -20.48 -13.49
CA ALA A 182 -2.80 -21.25 -12.35
C ALA A 182 -3.58 -22.57 -12.20
N VAL A 183 -2.86 -23.62 -11.79
CA VAL A 183 -3.41 -24.96 -11.54
C VAL A 183 -3.06 -25.42 -10.12
N PRO A 184 -3.87 -26.29 -9.49
CA PRO A 184 -3.58 -26.79 -8.14
C PRO A 184 -2.14 -27.30 -7.99
N GLY A 185 -1.45 -26.86 -6.94
CA GLY A 185 -0.07 -27.27 -6.64
C GLY A 185 1.02 -26.43 -7.31
N GLN A 186 0.66 -25.46 -8.16
CA GLN A 186 1.64 -24.61 -8.83
C GLN A 186 2.20 -23.53 -7.90
N ALA A 187 3.50 -23.27 -8.01
CA ALA A 187 4.20 -22.18 -7.35
C ALA A 187 4.54 -21.07 -8.36
N ILE A 188 3.97 -19.89 -8.20
CA ILE A 188 4.31 -18.68 -8.94
C ILE A 188 5.34 -17.90 -8.11
N ARG A 189 6.52 -17.64 -8.68
CA ARG A 189 7.61 -16.92 -8.01
C ARG A 189 7.84 -15.57 -8.67
N LEU A 190 7.66 -14.51 -7.90
CA LEU A 190 7.96 -13.13 -8.26
C LEU A 190 9.47 -12.91 -8.13
N ALA A 191 10.08 -12.39 -9.19
CA ALA A 191 11.36 -11.70 -9.07
C ALA A 191 11.18 -10.37 -8.30
N ALA A 192 12.28 -9.83 -7.75
CA ALA A 192 12.27 -8.47 -7.23
C ALA A 192 11.92 -7.47 -8.35
N GLY A 193 11.14 -6.45 -8.03
CA GLY A 193 10.70 -5.45 -8.98
C GLY A 193 9.27 -4.99 -8.73
N THR A 194 8.85 -3.98 -9.49
CA THR A 194 7.49 -3.43 -9.41
C THR A 194 6.61 -4.04 -10.49
N TYR A 195 5.47 -4.56 -10.06
CA TYR A 195 4.41 -5.13 -10.89
C TYR A 195 3.24 -4.17 -10.81
N ARG A 196 3.00 -3.41 -11.88
CA ARG A 196 1.91 -2.44 -11.94
C ARG A 196 0.79 -2.94 -12.85
N GLY A 197 -0.42 -3.04 -12.32
CA GLY A 197 -1.61 -3.45 -13.06
C GLY A 197 -2.65 -4.16 -12.18
N SER A 198 -3.72 -4.61 -12.81
CA SER A 198 -4.77 -5.39 -12.14
C SER A 198 -4.34 -6.86 -12.00
N PHE A 199 -4.33 -7.37 -10.77
CA PHE A 199 -3.95 -8.75 -10.45
C PHE A 199 -5.13 -9.48 -9.82
N VAL A 200 -5.73 -10.38 -10.61
CA VAL A 200 -6.88 -11.18 -10.18
C VAL A 200 -6.66 -12.63 -10.55
N THR A 201 -7.10 -13.54 -9.67
CA THR A 201 -7.22 -14.96 -10.00
C THR A 201 -8.58 -15.51 -9.59
N THR A 202 -9.08 -16.39 -10.44
CA THR A 202 -10.29 -17.19 -10.22
C THR A 202 -9.98 -18.69 -10.19
N LYS A 203 -8.69 -19.04 -10.04
CA LYS A 203 -8.23 -20.43 -10.06
C LYS A 203 -8.16 -20.97 -8.65
N ALA A 204 -8.78 -22.12 -8.42
CA ALA A 204 -8.78 -22.77 -7.13
C ALA A 204 -7.57 -23.69 -6.97
N GLY A 205 -6.92 -23.65 -5.80
CA GLY A 205 -6.12 -24.77 -5.32
C GLY A 205 -7.00 -25.85 -4.71
N THR A 206 -6.36 -26.85 -4.10
CA THR A 206 -7.06 -27.83 -3.24
C THR A 206 -6.32 -28.00 -1.93
N ALA A 207 -6.97 -28.58 -0.92
CA ALA A 207 -6.32 -28.89 0.36
C ALA A 207 -5.02 -29.70 0.20
N ALA A 208 -4.99 -30.64 -0.76
CA ALA A 208 -3.81 -31.47 -1.04
C ALA A 208 -2.77 -30.77 -1.92
N ARG A 209 -3.19 -29.77 -2.71
CA ARG A 209 -2.35 -29.08 -3.70
C ARG A 209 -2.71 -27.58 -3.73
N PRO A 210 -2.35 -26.82 -2.69
CA PRO A 210 -2.57 -25.37 -2.67
C PRO A 210 -1.74 -24.71 -3.78
N ILE A 211 -2.22 -23.57 -4.28
CA ILE A 211 -1.45 -22.73 -5.22
C ILE A 211 -0.65 -21.72 -4.40
N THR A 212 0.61 -21.50 -4.74
CA THR A 212 1.48 -20.56 -4.02
C THR A 212 1.86 -19.38 -4.90
N LEU A 213 1.69 -18.14 -4.43
CA LEU A 213 2.34 -16.95 -4.97
C LEU A 213 3.38 -16.48 -3.95
N SER A 214 4.64 -16.35 -4.37
CA SER A 214 5.72 -16.00 -3.46
C SER A 214 6.70 -15.03 -4.08
N GLY A 215 7.31 -14.17 -3.28
CA GLY A 215 8.34 -13.23 -3.73
C GLY A 215 9.12 -12.64 -2.54
N PRO A 216 10.26 -12.00 -2.80
CA PRO A 216 10.91 -11.16 -1.79
C PRO A 216 10.07 -9.91 -1.49
N ALA A 217 10.30 -9.24 -0.36
CA ALA A 217 9.57 -8.02 0.02
C ALA A 217 9.72 -6.87 -0.99
N ASN A 218 10.78 -6.86 -1.81
CA ASN A 218 10.95 -5.90 -2.90
C ASN A 218 10.36 -6.37 -4.25
N ALA A 219 9.56 -7.44 -4.26
CA ALA A 219 8.57 -7.69 -5.30
C ALA A 219 7.27 -6.98 -4.90
N VAL A 220 6.92 -5.90 -5.60
CA VAL A 220 5.90 -4.93 -5.18
C VAL A 220 4.75 -4.94 -6.18
N LEU A 221 3.55 -5.32 -5.74
CA LEU A 221 2.32 -5.26 -6.54
C LEU A 221 1.65 -3.90 -6.30
N ILE A 222 1.33 -3.20 -7.38
CA ILE A 222 0.68 -1.89 -7.38
C ILE A 222 -0.51 -1.92 -8.33
N ASN A 223 -1.67 -1.49 -7.85
CA ASN A 223 -2.84 -1.23 -8.66
C ASN A 223 -3.40 0.17 -8.41
N ASP A 224 -2.70 1.17 -8.97
CA ASP A 224 -3.11 2.57 -9.00
C ASP A 224 -3.68 2.98 -10.38
N GLY A 225 -4.17 2.01 -11.15
CA GLY A 225 -4.96 2.29 -12.36
C GLY A 225 -6.29 2.97 -11.99
N PRO A 226 -6.98 3.59 -12.96
CA PRO A 226 -8.33 4.08 -12.71
C PRO A 226 -9.22 2.89 -12.39
N SER A 227 -9.51 2.69 -11.11
CA SER A 227 -10.63 1.84 -10.71
C SER A 227 -11.86 2.42 -11.41
N GLY A 228 -12.48 1.64 -12.30
CA GLY A 228 -13.75 2.04 -12.87
C GLY A 228 -14.79 2.19 -11.76
N ASP A 229 -15.93 2.80 -12.05
CA ASP A 229 -17.04 2.80 -11.08
C ASP A 229 -17.29 1.35 -10.65
N ALA A 230 -17.18 1.10 -9.34
CA ALA A 230 -17.37 -0.24 -8.82
C ALA A 230 -18.83 -0.62 -9.06
N PRO A 231 -19.12 -1.77 -9.69
CA PRO A 231 -20.50 -2.25 -9.74
C PRO A 231 -20.97 -2.51 -8.31
N ASP A 232 -22.29 -2.37 -8.07
CA ASP A 232 -22.90 -2.51 -6.74
C ASP A 232 -22.47 -3.79 -6.01
N CYS A 233 -22.21 -4.86 -6.75
CA CYS A 233 -21.61 -6.08 -6.23
C CYS A 233 -20.41 -6.54 -7.09
N PRO A 234 -19.17 -6.22 -6.68
CA PRO A 234 -17.98 -6.47 -7.50
C PRO A 234 -17.72 -7.96 -7.71
N ILE A 235 -17.65 -8.34 -8.98
CA ILE A 235 -17.15 -9.63 -9.47
C ILE A 235 -16.11 -9.39 -10.57
N PRO A 236 -15.10 -10.26 -10.75
CA PRO A 236 -14.12 -10.08 -11.81
C PRO A 236 -14.81 -10.00 -13.17
N THR A 237 -14.64 -8.86 -13.85
CA THR A 237 -15.29 -8.55 -15.12
C THR A 237 -14.22 -8.12 -16.11
N ALA A 238 -14.24 -8.69 -17.32
CA ALA A 238 -13.25 -8.38 -18.34
C ALA A 238 -13.28 -6.87 -18.69
N GLY A 239 -12.11 -6.23 -18.65
CA GLY A 239 -11.97 -4.80 -18.95
C GLY A 239 -12.34 -3.86 -17.79
N TRP A 240 -12.76 -4.40 -16.65
CA TRP A 240 -12.95 -3.63 -15.42
C TRP A 240 -11.77 -3.84 -14.47
N ASP A 241 -11.31 -2.75 -13.85
CA ASP A 241 -10.27 -2.76 -12.84
C ASP A 241 -10.89 -2.43 -11.47
N SER A 242 -10.70 -3.32 -10.51
CA SER A 242 -11.18 -3.12 -9.14
C SER A 242 -10.35 -2.11 -8.35
N GLY A 243 -9.13 -1.84 -8.79
CA GLY A 243 -8.12 -1.10 -8.01
C GLY A 243 -7.51 -1.93 -6.87
N TYR A 244 -7.77 -3.24 -6.80
CA TYR A 244 -7.22 -4.08 -5.73
C TYR A 244 -5.80 -4.52 -6.09
N GLY A 245 -4.87 -4.45 -5.14
CA GLY A 245 -3.49 -4.88 -5.35
C GLY A 245 -3.36 -6.38 -5.64
N LEU A 246 -4.21 -7.20 -5.03
CA LEU A 246 -4.41 -8.60 -5.41
C LEU A 246 -5.83 -9.07 -5.05
N TRP A 247 -6.53 -9.68 -5.99
CA TRP A 247 -7.87 -10.23 -5.79
C TRP A 247 -7.93 -11.74 -6.01
N LEU A 248 -8.25 -12.47 -4.94
CA LEU A 248 -8.62 -13.89 -4.96
C LEU A 248 -10.16 -13.96 -5.03
N ALA A 249 -10.71 -14.34 -6.18
CA ALA A 249 -12.15 -14.34 -6.40
C ALA A 249 -12.65 -15.72 -6.79
N ASN A 250 -13.36 -16.41 -5.90
CA ASN A 250 -13.70 -17.84 -6.03
C ASN A 250 -12.45 -18.72 -6.17
N ALA A 251 -11.39 -18.40 -5.42
CA ALA A 251 -10.06 -18.97 -5.54
C ALA A 251 -9.58 -19.52 -4.18
N PRO A 252 -10.20 -20.61 -3.65
CA PRO A 252 -9.79 -21.19 -2.38
C PRO A 252 -8.39 -21.83 -2.45
N TYR A 253 -7.80 -22.08 -1.28
CA TYR A 253 -6.53 -22.79 -1.10
C TYR A 253 -5.31 -22.12 -1.78
N TRP A 254 -5.18 -20.81 -1.60
CA TRP A 254 -3.98 -20.06 -1.97
C TRP A 254 -3.04 -19.83 -0.80
N THR A 255 -1.74 -19.83 -1.06
CA THR A 255 -0.71 -19.36 -0.14
C THR A 255 0.01 -18.17 -0.76
N LEU A 256 -0.04 -17.02 -0.11
CA LEU A 256 0.63 -15.78 -0.48
C LEU A 256 1.80 -15.55 0.47
N ARG A 257 3.02 -15.34 -0.05
CA ARG A 257 4.22 -15.25 0.79
C ARG A 257 5.21 -14.16 0.39
N GLY A 258 5.64 -13.37 1.37
CA GLY A 258 6.87 -12.58 1.33
C GLY A 258 6.81 -11.23 0.59
N PHE A 259 6.00 -11.11 -0.45
CA PHE A 259 5.97 -9.92 -1.32
C PHE A 259 5.26 -8.71 -0.66
N THR A 260 5.27 -7.57 -1.36
CA THR A 260 4.61 -6.34 -0.91
C THR A 260 3.44 -5.98 -1.83
N VAL A 261 2.36 -5.46 -1.24
CA VAL A 261 1.25 -4.80 -1.95
C VAL A 261 1.18 -3.35 -1.49
N GLN A 262 1.18 -2.40 -2.41
CA GLN A 262 1.05 -0.98 -2.08
C GLN A 262 0.33 -0.17 -3.15
N ASP A 263 0.04 1.09 -2.84
CA ASP A 263 -0.49 2.10 -3.76
C ASP A 263 -1.69 1.54 -4.55
N SER A 264 -2.68 1.05 -3.82
CA SER A 264 -3.86 0.39 -4.38
C SER A 264 -5.11 0.84 -3.64
N LYS A 265 -6.28 0.75 -4.29
CA LYS A 265 -7.55 1.09 -3.66
C LYS A 265 -7.79 0.26 -2.40
N LYS A 266 -7.67 -1.07 -2.56
CA LYS A 266 -7.62 -2.06 -1.47
C LYS A 266 -6.36 -2.90 -1.65
N GLY A 267 -5.83 -3.46 -0.58
CA GLY A 267 -4.64 -4.32 -0.68
C GLY A 267 -4.97 -5.70 -1.25
N ILE A 268 -5.14 -6.68 -0.37
CA ILE A 268 -5.47 -8.07 -0.72
C ILE A 268 -6.92 -8.34 -0.36
N VAL A 269 -7.72 -8.71 -1.35
CA VAL A 269 -9.12 -9.09 -1.15
C VAL A 269 -9.30 -10.57 -1.48
N ALA A 270 -9.85 -11.33 -0.53
CA ALA A 270 -10.26 -12.71 -0.71
C ALA A 270 -11.79 -12.79 -0.67
N ASP A 271 -12.39 -13.00 -1.83
CA ASP A 271 -13.83 -13.18 -2.03
C ASP A 271 -14.13 -14.64 -2.34
N ASN A 272 -14.95 -15.31 -1.51
CA ASN A 272 -15.30 -16.73 -1.66
C ASN A 272 -14.07 -17.62 -1.88
N SER A 273 -13.01 -17.33 -1.12
CA SER A 273 -11.69 -17.93 -1.27
C SER A 273 -11.22 -18.47 0.09
N PRO A 274 -11.96 -19.43 0.69
CA PRO A 274 -11.59 -20.02 1.98
C PRO A 274 -10.24 -20.74 1.92
N HIS A 275 -9.65 -20.97 3.09
CA HIS A 275 -8.33 -21.60 3.24
C HIS A 275 -7.21 -20.83 2.54
N THR A 276 -7.33 -19.50 2.48
CA THR A 276 -6.25 -18.64 2.00
C THR A 276 -5.26 -18.40 3.13
N THR A 277 -3.97 -18.60 2.89
CA THR A 277 -2.89 -18.24 3.83
C THR A 277 -2.10 -17.06 3.29
N ILE A 278 -1.99 -15.99 4.06
CA ILE A 278 -1.13 -14.83 3.81
C ILE A 278 -0.03 -14.86 4.86
N ASP A 279 1.23 -14.97 4.45
CA ASP A 279 2.36 -15.27 5.33
C ASP A 279 3.58 -14.40 5.00
N GLY A 280 3.93 -13.47 5.88
CA GLY A 280 5.11 -12.61 5.67
C GLY A 280 4.93 -11.57 4.56
N VAL A 281 3.71 -11.14 4.27
CA VAL A 281 3.42 -10.12 3.24
C VAL A 281 3.45 -8.74 3.88
N THR A 282 3.91 -7.73 3.14
CA THR A 282 3.77 -6.32 3.56
C THR A 282 2.63 -5.68 2.77
N VAL A 283 1.71 -4.99 3.44
CA VAL A 283 0.65 -4.22 2.78
C VAL A 283 0.66 -2.79 3.31
N HIS A 284 0.84 -1.80 2.43
CA HIS A 284 0.86 -0.40 2.88
C HIS A 284 0.52 0.63 1.83
N HIS A 285 0.21 1.85 2.24
CA HIS A 285 -0.28 2.93 1.38
C HIS A 285 -1.50 2.52 0.56
N ILE A 286 -2.57 2.19 1.28
CA ILE A 286 -3.83 1.72 0.72
C ILE A 286 -4.90 2.80 0.93
N ASP A 287 -5.69 3.06 -0.11
CA ASP A 287 -6.71 4.11 -0.09
C ASP A 287 -7.87 3.79 0.87
N GLU A 288 -8.22 2.52 0.98
CA GLU A 288 -9.23 1.90 1.86
C GLU A 288 -8.54 0.82 2.72
N GLU A 289 -9.10 -0.39 2.83
CA GLU A 289 -8.63 -1.45 3.71
C GLU A 289 -7.51 -2.32 3.10
N ALA A 290 -6.56 -2.75 3.95
CA ALA A 290 -5.39 -3.49 3.49
C ALA A 290 -5.67 -4.97 3.19
N VAL A 291 -6.31 -5.72 4.09
CA VAL A 291 -6.64 -7.13 3.87
C VAL A 291 -8.10 -7.38 4.19
N HIS A 292 -8.86 -7.93 3.23
CA HIS A 292 -10.28 -8.19 3.39
C HIS A 292 -10.61 -9.65 3.09
N PHE A 293 -11.01 -10.40 4.12
CA PHE A 293 -11.59 -11.73 3.96
C PHE A 293 -13.11 -11.62 3.91
N ARG A 294 -13.64 -11.65 2.69
CA ARG A 294 -15.04 -11.36 2.38
C ARG A 294 -15.71 -12.56 1.72
N ARG A 295 -17.04 -12.56 1.66
CA ARG A 295 -17.84 -13.59 0.99
C ARG A 295 -17.49 -14.99 1.49
N SER A 296 -17.60 -15.21 2.79
CA SER A 296 -17.38 -16.51 3.44
C SER A 296 -16.01 -17.14 3.12
N SER A 297 -14.95 -16.32 3.05
CA SER A 297 -13.56 -16.79 2.92
C SER A 297 -13.02 -17.37 4.23
N ALA A 298 -13.79 -18.29 4.82
CA ALA A 298 -13.57 -18.95 6.09
C ALA A 298 -12.24 -19.72 6.14
N ASP A 299 -11.81 -20.07 7.36
CA ASP A 299 -10.65 -20.93 7.60
C ASP A 299 -9.34 -20.39 6.98
N SER A 300 -9.29 -19.08 6.73
CA SER A 300 -8.13 -18.37 6.19
C SER A 300 -7.22 -17.89 7.32
N VAL A 301 -5.96 -17.64 7.00
CA VAL A 301 -4.92 -17.23 7.97
C VAL A 301 -4.14 -16.06 7.41
N LEU A 302 -4.05 -14.97 8.15
CA LEU A 302 -3.09 -13.89 7.95
C LEU A 302 -2.04 -13.97 9.05
N LYS A 303 -0.77 -14.14 8.70
CA LYS A 303 0.30 -14.27 9.70
C LYS A 303 1.63 -13.64 9.31
N ASN A 304 2.45 -13.34 10.32
CA ASN A 304 3.81 -12.83 10.18
C ASN A 304 3.95 -11.60 9.27
N SER A 305 2.85 -10.87 9.04
CA SER A 305 2.74 -9.84 8.02
C SER A 305 2.80 -8.44 8.64
N THR A 306 3.11 -7.45 7.81
CA THR A 306 3.18 -6.04 8.23
C THR A 306 2.15 -5.23 7.47
N ILE A 307 1.30 -4.48 8.19
CA ILE A 307 0.25 -3.64 7.60
C ILE A 307 0.37 -2.23 8.16
N THR A 308 0.47 -1.21 7.29
CA THR A 308 0.63 0.20 7.70
C THR A 308 -0.05 1.13 6.69
N TYR A 309 -0.35 2.39 7.05
CA TYR A 309 -0.84 3.41 6.10
C TYR A 309 -2.05 2.98 5.26
N THR A 310 -3.22 2.83 5.89
CA THR A 310 -4.49 2.48 5.24
C THR A 310 -5.51 3.60 5.41
N GLY A 311 -6.55 3.64 4.57
CA GLY A 311 -7.55 4.70 4.58
C GLY A 311 -7.04 6.05 4.09
N LEU A 312 -6.08 6.06 3.16
CA LEU A 312 -5.50 7.30 2.64
C LEU A 312 -6.49 8.17 1.84
N VAL A 313 -7.56 7.58 1.32
CA VAL A 313 -8.61 8.29 0.58
C VAL A 313 -9.95 8.23 1.31
N GLN A 314 -10.30 7.08 1.89
CA GLN A 314 -11.52 6.91 2.69
C GLN A 314 -11.14 6.42 4.09
N PRO A 315 -10.82 7.33 5.03
CA PRO A 315 -10.37 6.96 6.37
C PRO A 315 -11.33 6.02 7.12
N GLY A 316 -12.64 6.21 6.93
CA GLY A 316 -13.67 5.37 7.52
C GLY A 316 -13.84 3.97 6.90
N TYR A 317 -13.09 3.64 5.84
CA TYR A 317 -12.95 2.30 5.26
C TYR A 317 -11.49 1.86 5.29
N GLY A 318 -10.70 2.43 6.21
CA GLY A 318 -9.26 2.31 6.27
C GLY A 318 -8.77 1.20 7.19
N GLU A 319 -9.48 0.09 7.31
CA GLU A 319 -9.12 -0.98 8.25
C GLU A 319 -7.81 -1.67 7.84
N GLY A 320 -7.04 -2.12 8.82
CA GLY A 320 -5.86 -2.96 8.54
C GLY A 320 -6.31 -4.32 8.02
N VAL A 321 -7.19 -4.97 8.76
CA VAL A 321 -7.75 -6.29 8.44
C VAL A 321 -9.26 -6.26 8.66
N TYR A 322 -10.02 -6.63 7.63
CA TYR A 322 -11.48 -6.66 7.65
C TYR A 322 -11.98 -8.11 7.51
N LEU A 323 -12.69 -8.61 8.53
CA LEU A 323 -13.17 -9.99 8.59
C LEU A 323 -14.69 -10.07 8.41
N GLY A 324 -15.14 -10.66 7.30
CA GLY A 324 -16.55 -10.77 6.93
C GLY A 324 -17.07 -9.50 6.25
N SER A 325 -18.35 -9.21 6.42
CA SER A 325 -19.00 -8.02 5.87
C SER A 325 -20.00 -7.46 6.87
N ALA A 326 -20.15 -6.13 6.92
CA ALA A 326 -21.28 -5.51 7.58
C ALA A 326 -22.62 -6.06 7.01
N ASN A 327 -23.63 -6.19 7.87
CA ASN A 327 -24.91 -6.81 7.53
C ASN A 327 -25.65 -6.12 6.37
N SER A 328 -25.43 -4.82 6.20
CA SER A 328 -25.96 -4.00 5.11
C SER A 328 -25.46 -4.47 3.75
N ASN A 329 -24.32 -5.17 3.73
CA ASN A 329 -23.68 -5.64 2.51
C ASN A 329 -23.90 -7.14 2.27
N TRP A 330 -24.61 -7.86 3.14
CA TRP A 330 -24.85 -9.30 2.99
C TRP A 330 -25.68 -9.67 1.75
N SER A 331 -26.49 -8.74 1.21
CA SER A 331 -27.19 -8.96 -0.07
C SER A 331 -26.21 -9.15 -1.23
N CYS A 332 -25.07 -8.46 -1.20
CA CYS A 332 -24.02 -8.62 -2.19
C CYS A 332 -23.02 -9.70 -1.76
N HIS A 333 -22.49 -9.60 -0.54
CA HIS A 333 -21.34 -10.38 -0.09
C HIS A 333 -21.71 -11.63 0.71
N GLY A 334 -22.99 -11.86 1.00
CA GLY A 334 -23.42 -13.13 1.56
C GLY A 334 -23.25 -14.26 0.54
N ASN A 335 -22.90 -15.45 1.04
CA ASN A 335 -22.93 -16.69 0.25
C ASN A 335 -24.03 -17.62 0.79
N THR A 336 -23.71 -18.88 1.09
CA THR A 336 -24.66 -19.86 1.62
C THR A 336 -25.32 -19.33 2.89
N GLY A 337 -26.66 -19.22 2.86
CA GLY A 337 -27.45 -18.67 3.96
C GLY A 337 -27.64 -17.14 3.95
N GLY A 338 -27.13 -16.44 2.93
CA GLY A 338 -27.31 -15.00 2.77
C GLY A 338 -26.51 -14.15 3.77
N VAL A 339 -25.46 -14.72 4.35
CA VAL A 339 -24.58 -14.09 5.35
C VAL A 339 -23.13 -14.27 4.91
N ASP A 340 -22.30 -13.27 5.19
CA ASP A 340 -20.85 -13.41 5.01
C ASP A 340 -20.27 -14.19 6.20
N ARG A 341 -20.09 -15.51 6.00
CA ARG A 341 -19.62 -16.46 7.01
C ARG A 341 -18.10 -16.57 6.98
N GLY A 342 -17.41 -15.47 7.24
CA GLY A 342 -15.95 -15.41 7.43
C GLY A 342 -15.50 -16.10 8.72
N ASP A 343 -15.90 -17.36 8.91
CA ASP A 343 -15.70 -18.10 10.16
C ASP A 343 -14.27 -18.64 10.28
N ARG A 344 -13.79 -18.81 11.52
CA ARG A 344 -12.50 -19.46 11.86
C ARG A 344 -11.29 -18.84 11.16
N ILE A 345 -11.39 -17.56 10.81
CA ILE A 345 -10.26 -16.80 10.28
C ILE A 345 -9.28 -16.52 11.42
N GLN A 346 -7.99 -16.63 11.12
CA GLN A 346 -6.92 -16.42 12.08
C GLN A 346 -6.03 -15.25 11.66
N VAL A 347 -5.78 -14.32 12.58
CA VAL A 347 -4.85 -13.19 12.41
C VAL A 347 -3.75 -13.34 13.46
N LEU A 348 -2.57 -13.79 13.04
CA LEU A 348 -1.52 -14.32 13.91
C LEU A 348 -0.19 -13.59 13.75
N ASP A 349 0.38 -13.09 14.84
CA ASP A 349 1.79 -12.63 14.87
C ASP A 349 2.12 -11.55 13.83
N ASN A 350 1.16 -10.66 13.53
CA ASN A 350 1.33 -9.56 12.58
C ASN A 350 1.73 -8.26 13.28
N HIS A 351 2.36 -7.35 12.53
CA HIS A 351 2.58 -5.96 12.94
C HIS A 351 1.62 -5.04 12.18
N ILE A 352 0.66 -4.43 12.90
CA ILE A 352 -0.40 -3.61 12.29
C ILE A 352 -0.35 -2.18 12.86
N GLY A 353 -0.22 -1.21 11.97
CA GLY A 353 0.07 0.18 12.29
C GLY A 353 1.57 0.50 12.24
N PRO A 354 1.94 1.79 12.28
CA PRO A 354 1.06 2.94 12.49
C PRO A 354 0.25 3.32 11.23
N PHE A 355 -0.60 4.33 11.40
CA PHE A 355 -1.40 5.00 10.38
C PHE A 355 -2.42 4.09 9.70
N ILE A 356 -3.07 3.25 10.50
CA ILE A 356 -4.34 2.66 10.11
C ILE A 356 -5.44 3.66 10.45
N ALA A 357 -6.16 4.15 9.46
CA ALA A 357 -7.12 5.23 9.67
C ALA A 357 -8.43 4.78 10.34
N ALA A 358 -8.83 3.52 10.17
CA ALA A 358 -9.91 2.88 10.92
C ALA A 358 -9.33 1.91 11.97
N GLU A 359 -10.04 0.84 12.34
CA GLU A 359 -9.53 -0.20 13.22
C GLU A 359 -8.42 -1.02 12.53
N PRO A 360 -7.26 -1.24 13.20
CA PRO A 360 -6.29 -2.26 12.82
C PRO A 360 -6.90 -3.61 12.47
N ILE A 361 -7.91 -4.08 13.23
CA ILE A 361 -8.72 -5.25 12.88
C ILE A 361 -10.19 -4.97 13.17
N ASP A 362 -11.06 -5.10 12.17
CA ASP A 362 -12.50 -5.04 12.36
C ASP A 362 -13.13 -6.40 12.07
N VAL A 363 -13.79 -6.96 13.08
CA VAL A 363 -14.47 -8.25 12.99
C VAL A 363 -15.96 -8.01 12.85
N LYS A 364 -16.52 -8.28 11.67
CA LYS A 364 -17.94 -8.04 11.42
C LYS A 364 -18.85 -9.12 11.98
N GLU A 365 -20.09 -8.70 12.22
CA GLU A 365 -21.21 -9.54 12.61
C GLU A 365 -21.41 -10.73 11.64
N GLY A 366 -22.00 -11.81 12.15
CA GLY A 366 -22.22 -13.03 11.36
C GLY A 366 -21.00 -13.93 11.19
N THR A 367 -19.81 -13.51 11.63
CA THR A 367 -18.58 -14.34 11.66
C THR A 367 -18.38 -15.03 13.01
N PHE A 368 -17.80 -16.23 13.00
CA PHE A 368 -17.69 -17.11 14.17
C PHE A 368 -16.28 -17.66 14.39
N ASP A 369 -15.91 -17.86 15.66
CA ASP A 369 -14.82 -18.73 16.11
C ASP A 369 -13.43 -18.40 15.53
N GLY A 370 -13.18 -17.12 15.19
CA GLY A 370 -11.87 -16.68 14.74
C GLY A 370 -10.86 -16.52 15.87
N VAL A 371 -9.58 -16.39 15.51
CA VAL A 371 -8.47 -16.21 16.45
C VAL A 371 -7.64 -15.01 16.08
N ILE A 372 -7.44 -14.09 17.02
CA ILE A 372 -6.54 -12.95 16.87
C ILE A 372 -5.47 -13.07 17.95
N ARG A 373 -4.28 -13.52 17.56
CA ARG A 373 -3.23 -13.89 18.51
C ARG A 373 -1.86 -13.30 18.18
N GLY A 374 -1.15 -12.85 19.20
CA GLY A 374 0.28 -12.49 19.08
C GLY A 374 0.58 -11.25 18.24
N ASN A 375 -0.44 -10.52 17.80
CA ASN A 375 -0.25 -9.34 16.96
C ASN A 375 0.25 -8.14 17.79
N THR A 376 0.98 -7.25 17.14
CA THR A 376 1.37 -5.95 17.69
C THR A 376 0.63 -4.81 17.00
N PHE A 377 0.07 -3.89 17.79
CA PHE A 377 -0.68 -2.73 17.31
C PHE A 377 0.00 -1.42 17.67
N ASP A 378 0.15 -0.55 16.67
CA ASP A 378 0.53 0.85 16.84
C ASP A 378 -0.66 1.73 16.46
N GLY A 379 -1.32 2.30 17.48
CA GLY A 379 -2.56 3.06 17.33
C GLY A 379 -2.40 4.47 16.79
N ARG A 380 -1.18 4.92 16.45
CA ARG A 380 -0.99 6.24 15.82
C ARG A 380 -1.77 6.30 14.51
N GLY A 381 -2.51 7.38 14.28
CA GLY A 381 -3.20 7.66 13.02
C GLY A 381 -4.63 7.14 12.90
N ILE A 382 -5.16 6.43 13.90
CA ILE A 382 -6.60 6.10 13.96
C ILE A 382 -7.41 7.41 13.92
N SER A 383 -8.37 7.49 13.01
CA SER A 383 -9.00 8.77 12.65
C SER A 383 -10.20 9.13 13.51
N GLY A 384 -10.94 8.16 14.06
CA GLY A 384 -12.25 8.36 14.67
C GLY A 384 -13.41 8.35 13.67
N GLN A 385 -13.16 8.31 12.36
CA GLN A 385 -14.25 8.24 11.37
C GLN A 385 -14.98 6.91 11.44
N ASN A 386 -16.28 6.91 11.17
CA ASN A 386 -17.14 5.73 11.28
C ASN A 386 -17.11 5.03 12.66
N SER A 387 -16.76 5.77 13.71
CA SER A 387 -16.56 5.28 15.09
C SER A 387 -15.29 4.46 15.30
N ALA A 388 -14.34 4.52 14.37
CA ALA A 388 -13.07 3.82 14.52
C ALA A 388 -12.18 4.49 15.55
N ASP A 389 -12.19 3.98 16.78
CA ASP A 389 -11.46 4.55 17.92
C ASP A 389 -10.80 3.48 18.83
N SER A 390 -10.58 2.26 18.31
CA SER A 390 -9.90 1.17 19.01
C SER A 390 -8.94 0.37 18.11
N TRP A 391 -8.12 -0.52 18.67
CA TRP A 391 -7.29 -1.41 17.84
C TRP A 391 -8.11 -2.54 17.21
N ILE A 392 -9.08 -3.06 17.94
CA ILE A 392 -9.97 -4.13 17.46
C ILE A 392 -11.40 -3.86 17.91
N ASP A 393 -12.32 -3.85 16.96
CA ASP A 393 -13.76 -3.93 17.24
C ASP A 393 -14.30 -5.32 16.88
N VAL A 394 -14.92 -5.99 17.85
CA VAL A 394 -15.43 -7.36 17.71
C VAL A 394 -16.96 -7.39 17.68
N LYS A 395 -17.53 -7.50 16.48
CA LYS A 395 -18.96 -7.78 16.24
C LYS A 395 -19.22 -9.27 15.99
N GLY A 396 -18.16 -10.05 15.75
CA GLY A 396 -18.20 -11.52 15.61
C GLY A 396 -18.51 -12.25 16.92
N ILE A 397 -18.61 -13.58 16.83
CA ILE A 397 -19.08 -14.47 17.90
C ILE A 397 -18.01 -15.51 18.21
N GLY A 398 -17.73 -15.76 19.50
CA GLY A 398 -16.83 -16.85 19.90
C GLY A 398 -15.35 -16.62 19.58
N TYR A 399 -14.93 -15.38 19.29
CA TYR A 399 -13.54 -15.07 18.95
C TYR A 399 -12.62 -15.22 20.16
N THR A 400 -11.39 -15.67 19.90
CA THR A 400 -10.30 -15.67 20.88
C THR A 400 -9.29 -14.56 20.56
N ILE A 401 -9.15 -13.60 21.46
CA ILE A 401 -8.23 -12.46 21.38
C ILE A 401 -7.14 -12.65 22.44
N GLU A 402 -5.95 -13.07 22.02
CA GLU A 402 -4.96 -13.66 22.90
C GLU A 402 -3.53 -13.16 22.69
N GLY A 403 -2.84 -12.76 23.76
CA GLY A 403 -1.40 -12.51 23.70
C GLY A 403 -0.98 -11.36 22.79
N ASN A 404 -1.90 -10.48 22.39
CA ASN A 404 -1.60 -9.34 21.55
C ASN A 404 -0.99 -8.20 22.38
N THR A 405 -0.21 -7.33 21.75
CA THR A 405 0.35 -6.13 22.37
C THR A 405 -0.11 -4.88 21.62
N GLY A 406 -0.67 -3.90 22.31
CA GLY A 406 -1.11 -2.65 21.70
C GLY A 406 -0.55 -1.43 22.40
N THR A 407 -0.14 -0.43 21.62
CA THR A 407 0.29 0.87 22.12
C THR A 407 -0.44 1.99 21.39
N PHE A 408 -0.75 3.06 22.11
CA PHE A 408 -1.25 4.30 21.51
C PHE A 408 -0.36 5.47 21.90
N ALA A 409 -0.04 6.28 20.90
CA ALA A 409 0.48 7.63 21.09
C ALA A 409 -0.21 8.55 20.08
N PRO A 410 -0.32 9.86 20.35
CA PRO A 410 -0.75 10.81 19.33
C PRO A 410 0.18 10.78 18.10
N PRO A 411 -0.33 11.08 16.89
CA PRO A 411 -1.66 11.62 16.59
C PRO A 411 -2.74 10.53 16.50
N GLY A 412 -4.02 10.92 16.61
CA GLY A 412 -5.17 10.05 16.38
C GLY A 412 -6.29 10.22 17.41
N THR A 413 -7.43 9.63 17.11
CA THR A 413 -8.58 9.46 18.00
C THR A 413 -8.55 8.05 18.58
N PHE A 414 -8.65 7.92 19.90
CA PHE A 414 -8.58 6.62 20.56
C PHE A 414 -9.38 6.61 21.86
N ALA A 415 -10.34 5.70 21.94
CA ALA A 415 -11.24 5.53 23.07
C ALA A 415 -10.85 4.32 23.92
N ASN A 416 -10.57 3.17 23.32
CA ASN A 416 -10.30 1.91 24.04
C ASN A 416 -9.31 1.03 23.29
N GLY A 417 -8.68 0.08 23.98
CA GLY A 417 -7.79 -0.89 23.34
C GLY A 417 -8.53 -1.85 22.41
N TYR A 418 -9.53 -2.53 22.97
CA TYR A 418 -10.39 -3.50 22.33
C TYR A 418 -11.84 -3.18 22.67
N GLU A 419 -12.72 -3.36 21.69
CA GLU A 419 -14.15 -3.19 21.85
C GLU A 419 -14.92 -4.42 21.33
N ASN A 420 -16.18 -4.52 21.73
CA ASN A 420 -17.13 -5.41 21.10
C ASN A 420 -18.45 -4.68 20.88
N HIS A 421 -19.21 -5.08 19.86
CA HIS A 421 -20.52 -4.49 19.58
C HIS A 421 -21.57 -5.55 19.24
N ASN A 422 -22.77 -5.39 19.80
CA ASN A 422 -23.90 -6.29 19.60
C ASN A 422 -24.85 -5.77 18.51
N THR A 423 -24.42 -5.86 17.25
CA THR A 423 -25.20 -5.45 16.08
C THR A 423 -26.40 -6.37 15.88
N SER A 424 -27.60 -5.80 15.73
CA SER A 424 -28.80 -6.57 15.37
C SER A 424 -28.77 -6.93 13.88
N THR A 425 -29.04 -8.19 13.53
CA THR A 425 -28.97 -8.69 12.15
C THR A 425 -30.22 -9.47 11.74
N SER A 426 -30.39 -9.67 10.43
CA SER A 426 -31.32 -10.63 9.86
C SER A 426 -30.57 -11.52 8.87
N PRO A 427 -30.47 -12.85 9.10
CA PRO A 427 -30.97 -13.58 10.27
C PRO A 427 -30.32 -13.12 11.59
N SER A 428 -31.00 -13.38 12.70
CA SER A 428 -30.54 -12.98 14.04
C SER A 428 -29.44 -13.90 14.54
N PHE A 429 -28.38 -13.31 15.09
CA PHE A 429 -27.29 -14.01 15.77
C PHE A 429 -26.93 -13.30 17.08
N ASP A 430 -26.17 -13.97 17.93
CA ASP A 430 -25.62 -13.41 19.18
C ASP A 430 -24.38 -12.54 18.92
N ASN A 431 -24.44 -11.63 17.94
CA ASN A 431 -23.29 -10.84 17.50
C ASN A 431 -22.63 -10.13 18.69
N GLY A 432 -21.30 -10.15 18.72
CA GLY A 432 -20.49 -9.56 19.78
C GLY A 432 -20.44 -10.39 21.07
N CYS A 433 -20.95 -11.62 21.12
CA CYS A 433 -20.99 -12.46 22.32
C CYS A 433 -20.04 -13.67 22.25
N GLY A 434 -19.78 -14.27 23.42
CA GLY A 434 -18.91 -15.45 23.56
C GLY A 434 -17.43 -15.22 23.31
N ASN A 435 -17.00 -13.96 23.17
CA ASN A 435 -15.62 -13.63 22.85
C ASN A 435 -14.75 -13.69 24.12
N VAL A 436 -13.48 -14.07 23.95
CA VAL A 436 -12.53 -14.29 25.04
C VAL A 436 -11.30 -13.39 24.86
N TRP A 437 -10.93 -12.65 25.90
CA TRP A 437 -9.69 -11.88 25.95
C TRP A 437 -8.76 -12.41 27.04
N ARG A 438 -7.52 -12.78 26.70
CA ARG A 438 -6.53 -13.25 27.67
C ARG A 438 -5.09 -12.92 27.28
N GLY A 439 -4.25 -12.65 28.28
CA GLY A 439 -2.81 -12.44 28.07
C GLY A 439 -2.43 -11.24 27.21
N ASN A 440 -3.34 -10.32 26.90
CA ASN A 440 -3.05 -9.14 26.09
C ASN A 440 -2.34 -8.06 26.93
N LYS A 441 -1.48 -7.26 26.29
CA LYS A 441 -0.73 -6.16 26.92
C LYS A 441 -1.09 -4.84 26.25
N SER A 442 -1.59 -3.88 27.01
CA SER A 442 -2.07 -2.61 26.47
C SER A 442 -1.41 -1.41 27.13
N ASP A 443 -0.93 -0.48 26.32
CA ASP A 443 -0.59 0.88 26.73
C ASP A 443 -1.51 1.85 26.00
N LEU A 444 -2.41 2.51 26.75
CA LEU A 444 -3.45 3.38 26.16
C LEU A 444 -3.02 4.83 26.01
N GLY A 445 -1.73 5.14 26.22
CA GLY A 445 -1.15 6.46 25.94
C GLY A 445 -1.71 7.62 26.77
N GLY A 446 -2.39 7.33 27.89
CA GLY A 446 -3.02 8.34 28.75
C GLY A 446 -4.34 8.90 28.20
N VAL A 447 -4.83 8.37 27.07
CA VAL A 447 -6.07 8.85 26.42
C VAL A 447 -7.19 7.81 26.45
N GLY A 448 -6.87 6.53 26.25
CA GLY A 448 -7.88 5.47 26.23
C GLY A 448 -8.47 5.20 27.61
N ALA A 449 -9.77 4.89 27.66
CA ALA A 449 -10.51 4.62 28.89
C ALA A 449 -10.24 3.21 29.41
N TYR A 450 -10.58 2.18 28.62
CA TYR A 450 -10.42 0.78 28.99
C TYR A 450 -9.51 0.04 28.00
N ALA A 451 -8.74 -0.94 28.49
CA ALA A 451 -8.06 -1.85 27.57
C ALA A 451 -9.10 -2.70 26.84
N ILE A 452 -10.10 -3.25 27.53
CA ILE A 452 -11.16 -4.05 26.94
C ILE A 452 -12.52 -3.47 27.37
N LYS A 453 -13.25 -2.89 26.42
CA LYS A 453 -14.58 -2.32 26.66
C LYS A 453 -15.65 -3.30 26.18
N ILE A 454 -16.44 -3.83 27.12
CA ILE A 454 -17.61 -4.64 26.80
C ILE A 454 -18.85 -3.74 26.69
N SER A 455 -19.46 -3.70 25.52
CA SER A 455 -20.61 -2.83 25.23
C SER A 455 -21.89 -3.26 25.94
N SER A 456 -22.16 -4.57 26.04
CA SER A 456 -23.31 -5.09 26.78
C SER A 456 -23.08 -6.46 27.39
N VAL A 457 -23.26 -6.57 28.70
CA VAL A 457 -23.28 -7.86 29.42
C VAL A 457 -24.64 -8.55 29.27
N SER A 458 -25.74 -7.79 29.36
CA SER A 458 -27.09 -8.34 29.35
C SER A 458 -27.49 -8.94 28.00
N LYS A 459 -27.05 -8.37 26.88
CA LYS A 459 -27.28 -8.95 25.55
C LYS A 459 -26.57 -10.29 25.35
N CYS A 460 -25.49 -10.54 26.08
CA CYS A 460 -24.70 -11.76 25.99
C CYS A 460 -24.95 -12.73 27.17
N ALA A 461 -26.07 -12.62 27.88
CA ALA A 461 -26.30 -13.43 29.09
C ALA A 461 -26.23 -14.95 28.84
N ALA A 462 -26.66 -15.42 27.66
CA ALA A 462 -26.61 -16.85 27.30
C ALA A 462 -25.22 -17.31 26.84
N ASN A 463 -24.39 -16.39 26.35
CA ASN A 463 -23.05 -16.65 25.84
C ASN A 463 -22.11 -15.49 26.21
N PRO A 464 -21.68 -15.38 27.48
CA PRO A 464 -21.02 -14.19 27.97
C PRO A 464 -19.64 -14.02 27.37
N ASN A 465 -19.28 -12.75 27.14
CA ASN A 465 -17.89 -12.37 26.90
C ASN A 465 -17.05 -12.60 28.16
N VAL A 466 -15.82 -13.09 28.00
CA VAL A 466 -14.92 -13.43 29.10
C VAL A 466 -13.63 -12.63 29.01
N VAL A 467 -13.34 -11.84 30.04
CA VAL A 467 -12.08 -11.10 30.18
C VAL A 467 -11.27 -11.73 31.31
N TYR A 468 -10.09 -12.26 31.00
CA TYR A 468 -9.21 -12.86 32.00
C TYR A 468 -8.34 -11.81 32.72
N ALA A 469 -7.97 -12.08 33.97
CA ALA A 469 -7.05 -11.27 34.77
C ALA A 469 -5.61 -11.29 34.25
N SER A 470 -5.29 -12.21 33.33
CA SER A 470 -4.01 -12.28 32.63
C SER A 470 -3.76 -11.13 31.64
N ASN A 471 -4.79 -10.33 31.32
CA ASN A 471 -4.60 -9.10 30.53
C ASN A 471 -3.99 -8.00 31.40
N THR A 472 -3.09 -7.20 30.83
CA THR A 472 -2.44 -6.07 31.52
C THR A 472 -2.69 -4.77 30.81
N VAL A 473 -2.81 -3.68 31.58
CA VAL A 473 -3.00 -2.34 31.03
C VAL A 473 -2.10 -1.32 31.75
N THR A 474 -1.60 -0.36 30.99
CA THR A 474 -0.89 0.83 31.47
C THR A 474 -1.49 2.08 30.81
N ASN A 475 -1.32 3.23 31.46
CA ASN A 475 -1.77 4.53 30.97
C ASN A 475 -3.25 4.60 30.53
N ALA A 476 -4.12 3.81 31.16
CA ALA A 476 -5.56 3.88 30.98
C ALA A 476 -6.19 4.93 31.88
N ARG A 477 -7.21 5.64 31.38
CA ARG A 477 -7.98 6.60 32.17
C ARG A 477 -8.97 5.94 33.13
N SER A 478 -9.43 4.73 32.82
CA SER A 478 -10.40 4.00 33.65
C SER A 478 -9.86 2.68 34.16
N GLY A 479 -9.25 1.84 33.32
CA GLY A 479 -8.60 0.61 33.78
C GLY A 479 -8.62 -0.53 32.77
N LEU A 480 -8.59 -1.77 33.26
CA LEU A 480 -8.49 -2.95 32.41
C LEU A 480 -9.78 -3.20 31.62
N THR A 481 -10.92 -3.26 32.30
CA THR A 481 -12.22 -3.51 31.67
C THR A 481 -13.36 -2.99 32.53
N ASN A 482 -14.57 -2.91 31.97
CA ASN A 482 -15.79 -2.47 32.66
C ASN A 482 -16.68 -3.64 33.13
N VAL A 483 -16.16 -4.88 33.14
CA VAL A 483 -16.85 -6.08 33.60
C VAL A 483 -15.98 -6.86 34.59
N PRO A 484 -16.54 -7.79 35.39
CA PRO A 484 -15.73 -8.67 36.24
C PRO A 484 -14.73 -9.49 35.42
N VAL A 485 -13.54 -9.67 35.97
CA VAL A 485 -12.49 -10.50 35.35
C VAL A 485 -12.54 -11.94 35.86
N THR A 486 -12.16 -12.87 34.99
CA THR A 486 -11.94 -14.29 35.34
C THR A 486 -10.49 -14.50 35.77
N PRO A 487 -10.20 -15.18 36.90
CA PRO A 487 -8.84 -15.43 37.38
C PRO A 487 -7.91 -16.09 36.36
#